data_AF-A0A1H5RAH0-F1
#
_entry.id   AF-A0A1H5RAH0-F1
#
_cell.length_a   1.000
_cell.length_b   1.000
_cell.length_c   1.000
_cell.angle_alpha   90.00
_cell.angle_beta   90.00
_cell.angle_gamma   90.00
#
_symmetry.space_group_name_H-M   'P 1'
#
loop_
_entity.id
_entity.type
_entity.pdbx_description
1 polymer ?
#
loop_
_entity_poly.entity_id
_entity_poly.type
_entity_poly.pdbx_seq_one_letter_code
_entity_poly.pdbx_strand_id
1 'polypeptide(L)'
;MRCRIGDNEYDFDFRMTVAEAIFLQEKAFCTVLEFGPALQKADARALAVLMYMLKKRNKEVVKWDDILKMDVFSLQMLPDPEQADAGDDVEDEVAESAGDPT
;
A
#
# COMPACT_ATOMS: atom_id res chain seq x y z
N MET A 1 -4.20 -5.97 5.00
CA MET A 1 -4.02 -4.95 3.96
C MET A 1 -3.97 -5.65 2.62
N ARG A 2 -4.79 -5.21 1.67
CA ARG A 2 -4.79 -5.74 0.30
C ARG A 2 -4.01 -4.83 -0.61
N CYS A 3 -3.26 -5.42 -1.53
CA CYS A 3 -2.57 -4.68 -2.56
C CYS A 3 -2.50 -5.49 -3.85
N ARG A 4 -2.29 -4.80 -4.96
CA ARG A 4 -2.10 -5.37 -6.29
C ARG A 4 -0.70 -5.05 -6.77
N ILE A 5 -0.05 -6.02 -7.41
CA ILE A 5 1.22 -5.82 -8.13
C ILE A 5 1.06 -6.35 -9.55
N GLY A 6 0.95 -5.44 -10.53
CA GLY A 6 0.56 -5.81 -11.89
C GLY A 6 -0.87 -6.35 -11.91
N ASP A 7 -1.05 -7.60 -12.36
CA ASP A 7 -2.37 -8.24 -12.45
C ASP A 7 -2.72 -9.11 -11.23
N ASN A 8 -1.81 -9.27 -10.27
CA ASN A 8 -1.99 -10.15 -9.12
C ASN A 8 -2.35 -9.38 -7.86
N GLU A 9 -3.29 -9.90 -7.08
CA GLU A 9 -3.65 -9.37 -5.76
C GLU A 9 -2.95 -10.16 -4.64
N TYR A 10 -2.64 -9.45 -3.55
CA TYR A 10 -1.90 -9.96 -2.42
C TYR A 10 -2.51 -9.45 -1.11
N ASP A 11 -2.55 -10.35 -0.13
CA ASP A 11 -2.84 -10.03 1.26
C ASP A 11 -1.56 -9.88 2.08
N PHE A 12 -1.50 -8.80 2.87
CA PHE A 12 -0.41 -8.54 3.80
C PHE A 12 -0.93 -8.21 5.19
N ASP A 13 -0.43 -8.92 6.19
CA ASP A 13 -0.82 -8.81 7.60
C ASP A 13 0.20 -8.02 8.45
N PHE A 14 1.22 -7.42 7.82
CA PHE A 14 2.35 -6.72 8.45
C PHE A 14 3.18 -7.55 9.46
N ARG A 15 2.87 -8.83 9.64
CA ARG A 15 3.70 -9.71 10.46
C ARG A 15 4.95 -10.00 9.67
N MET A 16 6.12 -9.93 10.30
CA MET A 16 7.40 -10.25 9.67
C MET A 16 8.15 -11.27 10.53
N THR A 17 8.77 -12.22 9.86
CA THR A 17 9.77 -13.09 10.48
C THR A 17 11.07 -12.31 10.73
N VAL A 18 11.93 -12.81 11.62
CA VAL A 18 13.24 -12.19 11.87
C VAL A 18 14.09 -12.12 10.59
N ALA A 19 14.01 -13.14 9.73
CA ALA A 19 14.73 -13.17 8.46
C ALA A 19 14.26 -12.06 7.51
N GLU A 20 12.96 -11.77 7.46
CA GLU A 20 12.41 -10.67 6.67
C GLU A 20 12.78 -9.31 7.27
N ALA A 21 12.84 -9.20 8.61
CA ALA A 21 13.27 -7.97 9.27
C ALA A 21 14.74 -7.64 8.97
N ILE A 22 15.61 -8.65 8.97
CA ILE A 22 17.02 -8.50 8.57
C ILE A 22 17.10 -8.11 7.10
N PHE A 23 16.36 -8.81 6.22
CA PHE A 23 16.35 -8.50 4.79
C PHE A 23 15.87 -7.07 4.51
N LEU A 24 14.83 -6.61 5.22
CA LEU A 24 14.36 -5.23 5.16
C LEU A 24 15.48 -4.25 5.53
N GLN A 25 16.18 -4.49 6.64
CA GLN A 25 17.27 -3.62 7.07
C GLN A 25 18.42 -3.59 6.05
N GLU A 26 18.75 -4.72 5.43
CA GLU A 26 19.81 -4.81 4.41
C GLU A 26 19.44 -4.13 3.08
N LYS A 27 18.16 -4.18 2.69
CA LYS A 27 17.72 -3.76 1.35
C LYS A 27 17.05 -2.39 1.31
N ALA A 28 16.27 -2.06 2.35
CA ALA A 28 15.62 -0.77 2.51
C ALA A 28 16.39 0.20 3.42
N PHE A 29 17.41 -0.28 4.13
CA PHE A 29 18.21 0.55 5.06
C PHE A 29 17.37 1.20 6.15
N CYS A 30 16.28 0.54 6.53
CA CYS A 30 15.37 0.98 7.59
C CYS A 30 15.01 -0.18 8.51
N THR A 31 14.63 0.14 9.73
CA THR A 31 14.12 -0.81 10.73
C THR A 31 12.64 -1.13 10.47
N VAL A 32 12.11 -2.12 11.19
CA VAL A 32 10.69 -2.48 11.15
C VAL A 32 9.79 -1.30 11.56
N LEU A 33 10.23 -0.47 12.52
CA LEU A 33 9.48 0.70 12.98
C LEU A 33 9.45 1.83 11.93
N GLU A 34 10.51 1.94 11.13
CA GLU A 34 10.62 2.96 10.06
C GLU A 34 9.93 2.53 8.77
N PHE A 35 9.63 1.23 8.61
CA PHE A 35 9.09 0.69 7.37
C PHE A 35 7.73 1.27 6.98
N GLY A 36 6.79 1.32 7.91
CA GLY A 36 5.47 1.92 7.67
C GLY A 36 5.56 3.38 7.21
N PRO A 37 6.24 4.27 7.96
CA PRO A 37 6.49 5.65 7.52
C PRO A 37 7.23 5.75 6.17
N ALA A 38 8.17 4.86 5.87
CA ALA A 38 8.87 4.83 4.59
C ALA A 38 7.92 4.48 3.43
N LEU A 39 7.02 3.50 3.62
CA LEU A 39 5.99 3.16 2.65
C LEU A 39 5.03 4.33 2.40
N GLN A 40 4.61 5.06 3.45
CA GLN A 40 3.76 6.25 3.32
C GLN A 40 4.43 7.37 2.52
N LYS A 41 5.76 7.47 2.58
CA LYS A 41 6.55 8.44 1.79
C LYS A 41 6.90 7.94 0.39
N ALA A 42 6.36 6.78 -0.01
CA ALA A 42 6.69 6.11 -1.27
C ALA A 42 8.21 5.90 -1.45
N ASP A 43 8.93 5.57 -0.38
CA ASP A 43 10.36 5.23 -0.48
C ASP A 43 10.55 4.02 -1.41
N ALA A 44 11.30 4.20 -2.49
CA ALA A 44 11.41 3.20 -3.54
C ALA A 44 12.00 1.87 -3.03
N ARG A 45 12.90 1.90 -2.05
CA ARG A 45 13.50 0.68 -1.50
C ARG A 45 12.55 -0.02 -0.54
N ALA A 46 11.80 0.73 0.26
CA ALA A 46 10.73 0.17 1.10
C ALA A 46 9.65 -0.49 0.23
N LEU A 47 9.21 0.18 -0.84
CA LEU A 47 8.25 -0.38 -1.81
C LEU A 47 8.79 -1.64 -2.47
N ALA A 48 10.06 -1.65 -2.91
CA ALA A 48 10.69 -2.84 -3.49
C ALA A 48 10.76 -4.01 -2.49
N VAL A 49 11.13 -3.76 -1.23
CA VAL A 49 11.12 -4.80 -0.19
C VAL A 49 9.70 -5.35 0.03
N LEU A 50 8.69 -4.48 0.08
CA LEU A 50 7.29 -4.89 0.18
C LEU A 50 6.89 -5.80 -0.99
N MET A 51 7.14 -5.37 -2.23
CA MET A 51 6.84 -6.17 -3.43
C MET A 51 7.52 -7.54 -3.41
N TYR A 52 8.79 -7.59 -3.03
CA TYR A 52 9.55 -8.84 -2.92
C TYR A 52 8.94 -9.78 -1.88
N MET A 53 8.60 -9.28 -0.68
CA MET A 53 8.02 -10.08 0.39
C MET A 53 6.64 -10.63 0.00
N LEU A 54 5.79 -9.81 -0.63
CA LEU A 54 4.46 -10.22 -1.09
C LEU A 54 4.54 -11.38 -2.09
N LYS A 55 5.35 -11.21 -3.14
CA LYS A 55 5.57 -12.24 -4.16
C LYS A 55 6.15 -13.53 -3.56
N LYS A 56 7.17 -13.40 -2.70
CA LYS A 56 7.81 -14.55 -2.05
C LYS A 56 6.85 -15.31 -1.14
N ARG A 57 6.03 -14.61 -0.36
CA ARG A 57 5.00 -15.24 0.51
C ARG A 57 3.92 -15.96 -0.28
N ASN A 58 3.60 -15.44 -1.47
CA ASN A 58 2.70 -16.10 -2.42
C ASN A 58 3.37 -17.23 -3.23
N LYS A 59 4.57 -17.66 -2.83
CA LYS A 59 5.35 -18.75 -3.46
C LYS A 59 5.71 -18.48 -4.93
N GLU A 60 5.72 -17.23 -5.36
CA GLU A 60 6.24 -16.87 -6.68
C GLU A 60 7.75 -17.04 -6.73
N VAL A 61 8.25 -17.50 -7.87
CA VAL A 61 9.70 -17.56 -8.14
C VAL A 61 10.15 -16.16 -8.52
N VAL A 62 10.66 -15.41 -7.55
CA VAL A 62 11.10 -14.01 -7.71
C VAL A 62 12.53 -13.82 -7.22
N LYS A 63 13.35 -13.10 -7.99
CA LYS A 63 14.67 -12.65 -7.53
C LYS A 63 14.61 -11.17 -7.16
N TRP A 64 15.47 -10.76 -6.23
CA TRP A 64 15.57 -9.36 -5.81
C TRP A 64 15.81 -8.40 -6.99
N ASP A 65 16.72 -8.76 -7.89
CA ASP A 65 17.05 -7.91 -9.05
C ASP A 65 15.92 -7.78 -10.07
N ASP A 66 14.93 -8.68 -10.05
CA ASP A 66 13.74 -8.57 -10.89
C ASP A 66 12.81 -7.49 -10.34
N ILE A 67 12.69 -7.39 -9.01
CA ILE A 67 11.90 -6.35 -8.35
C ILE A 67 12.47 -4.95 -8.63
N LEU A 68 13.79 -4.80 -8.65
CA LEU A 68 14.43 -3.51 -8.92
C LEU A 68 14.17 -2.96 -10.33
N LYS A 69 13.67 -3.81 -11.24
CA LYS A 69 13.30 -3.43 -12.61
C LYS A 69 11.80 -3.17 -12.76
N MET A 70 11.01 -3.40 -11.71
CA MET A 70 9.57 -3.19 -11.74
C MET A 70 9.22 -1.71 -11.66
N ASP A 71 8.09 -1.36 -12.27
CA ASP A 71 7.49 -0.04 -12.08
C ASP A 71 6.98 0.09 -10.65
N VAL A 72 7.39 1.13 -9.93
CA VAL A 72 6.90 1.41 -8.58
C VAL A 72 5.39 1.63 -8.54
N PHE A 73 4.79 2.11 -9.63
CA PHE A 73 3.34 2.28 -9.78
C PHE A 73 2.59 0.98 -10.08
N SER A 74 3.32 -0.13 -10.30
CA SER A 74 2.69 -1.45 -10.38
C SER A 74 2.11 -1.90 -9.05
N LEU A 75 2.63 -1.39 -7.92
CA LEU A 75 2.10 -1.62 -6.58
C LEU A 75 0.97 -0.63 -6.29
N GLN A 76 -0.23 -1.17 -6.06
CA GLN A 76 -1.42 -0.39 -5.75
C GLN A 76 -2.06 -0.91 -4.48
N MET A 77 -2.27 -0.04 -3.52
CA MET A 77 -2.98 -0.37 -2.29
C MET A 77 -4.47 -0.44 -2.60
N LEU A 78 -5.11 -1.56 -2.29
CA LEU A 78 -6.53 -1.75 -2.54
C LEU A 78 -7.32 -1.37 -1.29
N PRO A 79 -8.48 -0.71 -1.44
CA PRO A 79 -9.37 -0.47 -0.31
C PRO A 79 -9.82 -1.78 0.33
N ASP A 80 -9.99 -1.76 1.65
CA ASP A 80 -10.54 -2.88 2.41
C ASP A 80 -12.02 -3.07 2.00
N PRO A 81 -12.49 -4.27 1.62
CA PRO A 81 -13.84 -4.40 1.08
C PRO A 81 -14.91 -4.15 2.16
N GLU A 82 -14.56 -4.28 3.44
CA GLU A 82 -15.45 -3.96 4.56
C GLU A 82 -15.61 -2.44 4.80
N GLN A 83 -14.82 -1.59 4.13
CA GLN A 83 -14.94 -0.12 4.22
C GLN A 83 -15.62 0.52 3.01
N ALA A 84 -16.08 -0.26 2.02
CA ALA A 84 -16.70 0.26 0.80
C ALA A 84 -18.17 0.71 0.98
N ASP A 85 -18.79 0.44 2.13
CA ASP A 85 -20.20 0.76 2.43
C ASP A 85 -20.39 2.03 3.29
N ALA A 86 -19.43 2.95 3.30
CA ALA A 86 -19.62 4.27 3.91
C ALA A 86 -20.02 5.31 2.86
N GLY A 87 -21.27 5.23 2.40
CA GLY A 87 -22.10 6.35 1.94
C GLY A 87 -21.63 7.13 0.71
N ASP A 88 -22.06 6.69 -0.47
CA ASP A 88 -22.36 7.60 -1.57
C ASP A 88 -23.78 8.16 -1.33
N ASP A 89 -23.92 9.00 -0.29
CA ASP A 89 -25.14 9.79 -0.07
C ASP A 89 -24.81 11.24 -0.45
N VAL A 90 -24.94 11.50 -1.75
CA VAL A 90 -24.99 12.85 -2.28
C VAL A 90 -26.35 13.41 -1.88
N GLU A 91 -26.47 13.95 -0.66
CA GLU A 91 -27.59 14.83 -0.30
C GLU A 91 -27.35 16.19 -0.97
N ASP A 92 -27.91 16.29 -2.17
CA ASP A 92 -28.33 17.52 -2.82
C ASP A 92 -29.44 18.16 -1.95
N GLU A 93 -29.08 19.12 -1.10
CA GLU A 93 -30.07 20.03 -0.49
C GLU A 93 -29.86 21.47 -0.98
N VAL A 94 -30.57 21.76 -2.07
CA VAL A 94 -31.46 22.90 -2.29
C VAL A 94 -30.96 24.30 -1.88
N ALA A 95 -30.76 25.13 -2.90
CA ALA A 95 -30.79 26.58 -2.79
C ALA A 95 -32.16 27.07 -2.27
N GLU A 96 -32.19 27.82 -1.17
CA GLU A 96 -33.21 28.84 -0.99
C GLU A 96 -32.69 30.06 -0.22
N SER A 97 -33.21 31.20 -0.64
CA SER A 97 -32.77 32.56 -0.42
C SER A 97 -33.04 33.06 1.00
N ALA A 98 -32.14 33.89 1.52
CA ALA A 98 -32.50 34.93 2.48
C ALA A 98 -31.68 36.19 2.18
N GLY A 99 -32.14 36.96 1.21
CA GLY A 99 -31.95 38.41 1.27
C GLY A 99 -32.83 38.98 2.38
N ASP A 100 -32.26 39.79 3.26
CA ASP A 100 -32.43 41.24 3.18
C ASP A 100 -31.47 41.96 4.15
N PRO A 101 -30.78 43.02 3.72
CA PRO A 101 -30.09 43.97 4.58
C PRO A 101 -30.99 45.20 4.82
N THR A 102 -31.41 45.43 6.06
CA THR A 102 -31.82 46.76 6.52
C THR A 102 -31.60 46.96 8.01
#